data_AF-A0A7C3Y9F5-F1
#
_entry.id   AF-A0A7C3Y9F5-F1
#
_cell.length_a   1.000
_cell.length_b   1.000
_cell.length_c   1.000
_cell.angle_alpha   90.00
_cell.angle_beta   90.00
_cell.angle_gamma   90.00
#
_symmetry.space_group_name_H-M   'P 1'
#
loop_
_entity.id
_entity.type
_entity.pdbx_description
1 polymer ?
#
loop_
_entity_poly.entity_id
_entity_poly.type
_entity_poly.pdbx_seq_one_letter_code
_entity_poly.pdbx_strand_id
1 'polypeptide(L)'
;MAIVKVDARGRMTIPKEIGVKNVKAVIIPAAGFFVTVPLPGKPHEYAGSWLSSKRGKRELKALSEKSAYADAVERARRRGLI
;
A
#
# COMPACT_ATOMS: atom_id res chain seq x y z
N MET A 1 -23.31 -3.10 13.95
CA MET A 1 -24.00 -2.38 12.86
C MET A 1 -24.43 -1.04 13.40
N ALA A 2 -24.00 0.08 12.80
CA ALA A 2 -24.32 1.42 13.26
C ALA A 2 -24.92 2.23 12.10
N ILE A 3 -26.05 2.89 12.35
CA ILE A 3 -26.70 3.77 11.38
C ILE A 3 -26.16 5.17 11.62
N VAL A 4 -25.59 5.80 10.59
CA VAL A 4 -25.03 7.15 10.66
C VAL A 4 -25.73 8.07 9.66
N LYS A 5 -25.95 9.32 10.06
CA LYS A 5 -26.48 10.35 9.18
C LYS A 5 -25.36 10.86 8.27
N VAL A 6 -25.65 10.96 6.97
CA VAL A 6 -24.80 11.66 6.00
C VAL A 6 -25.27 13.09 5.89
N ASP A 7 -24.36 14.06 6.05
CA ASP A 7 -24.71 15.47 5.92
C ASP A 7 -24.84 15.91 4.44
N ALA A 8 -25.33 17.12 4.21
CA ALA A 8 -25.51 17.67 2.86
C ALA A 8 -24.19 17.82 2.07
N ARG A 9 -23.04 17.71 2.74
CA ARG A 9 -21.70 17.79 2.13
C ARG A 9 -21.09 16.39 1.95
N GLY A 10 -21.85 15.31 2.19
CA GLY A 10 -21.39 13.94 2.05
C GLY A 10 -20.50 13.44 3.18
N ARG A 11 -20.46 14.13 4.32
CA ARG A 11 -19.64 13.72 5.47
C ARG A 11 -20.44 12.76 6.35
N MET A 12 -19.76 11.75 6.87
CA MET A 12 -20.28 10.85 7.90
C MET A 12 -19.29 10.77 9.05
N THR A 13 -19.80 10.69 10.28
CA THR A 13 -18.96 10.52 11.47
C THR A 13 -18.86 9.04 11.79
N ILE A 14 -17.63 8.52 11.87
CA ILE A 14 -17.37 7.16 12.30
C ILE A 14 -17.69 7.05 13.81
N PRO A 15 -18.57 6.12 14.22
CA PRO A 15 -18.87 5.91 15.63
C PRO A 15 -17.63 5.56 16.46
N LYS A 16 -17.63 5.96 17.73
CA LYS A 16 -16.45 5.80 18.61
C LYS A 16 -16.11 4.33 18.83
N GLU A 17 -17.11 3.45 18.82
CA GLU A 17 -16.95 2.00 19.01
C GLU A 17 -16.08 1.35 17.94
N ILE A 18 -15.98 1.93 16.74
CA ILE A 18 -15.16 1.41 15.62
C ILE A 18 -13.67 1.71 15.82
N GLY A 19 -13.32 2.66 16.71
CA GLY A 19 -11.92 2.93 17.08
C GLY A 19 -11.06 3.62 16.00
N VAL A 20 -11.62 3.94 14.83
CA VAL A 20 -10.90 4.62 13.74
C VAL A 20 -10.99 6.13 13.92
N LYS A 21 -9.87 6.78 14.28
CA LYS A 21 -9.78 8.24 14.47
C LYS A 21 -8.51 8.81 13.86
N ASN A 22 -8.65 9.97 13.22
CA ASN A 22 -7.52 10.76 12.70
C ASN A 22 -6.54 9.96 11.82
N VAL A 23 -7.08 9.09 10.97
CA VAL A 23 -6.30 8.31 9.99
C VAL A 23 -6.78 8.64 8.58
N LYS A 24 -5.87 8.52 7.61
CA LYS A 24 -6.27 8.47 6.20
C LYS A 24 -7.01 7.16 5.96
N ALA A 25 -7.91 7.12 4.98
CA ALA A 25 -8.60 5.88 4.62
C ALA A 25 -8.78 5.77 3.11
N VAL A 26 -8.76 4.54 2.61
CA VAL A 26 -9.12 4.22 1.22
C VAL A 26 -10.58 3.81 1.21
N ILE A 27 -11.35 4.36 0.26
CA ILE A 27 -12.73 3.97 0.01
C ILE A 27 -12.73 3.10 -1.26
N ILE A 28 -13.15 1.85 -1.12
CA ILE A 28 -13.29 0.91 -2.22
C ILE A 28 -14.78 0.73 -2.50
N PRO A 29 -15.31 1.19 -3.65
CA PRO A 29 -16.70 0.95 -4.01
C PRO A 29 -16.93 -0.54 -4.27
N ALA A 30 -17.97 -1.11 -3.67
CA ALA A 30 -18.34 -2.52 -3.76
C ALA A 30 -19.84 -2.64 -4.04
N ALA A 31 -20.23 -2.34 -5.27
CA ALA A 31 -21.62 -2.32 -5.76
C ALA A 31 -22.57 -1.52 -4.85
N GLY A 32 -23.27 -2.18 -3.92
CA GLY A 32 -24.24 -1.56 -3.00
C GLY A 32 -23.66 -1.02 -1.69
N PHE A 33 -22.37 -1.20 -1.43
CA PHE A 33 -21.69 -0.67 -0.26
C PHE A 33 -20.28 -0.18 -0.63
N PHE A 34 -19.58 0.42 0.33
CA PHE A 34 -18.18 0.75 0.19
C PHE A 34 -17.41 0.16 1.37
N VAL A 35 -16.18 -0.28 1.11
CA VAL A 35 -15.24 -0.73 2.12
C VAL A 35 -14.30 0.42 2.43
N THR A 36 -14.23 0.81 3.70
CA THR A 36 -13.31 1.83 4.17
C THR A 36 -12.14 1.14 4.88
N VAL A 37 -10.93 1.28 4.34
CA VAL A 37 -9.71 0.70 4.92
C VAL A 37 -8.87 1.83 5.52
N PRO A 38 -8.65 1.87 6.85
CA PRO A 38 -7.78 2.87 7.45
C PRO A 38 -6.32 2.62 7.05
N LEU A 39 -5.64 3.68 6.66
CA LEU A 39 -4.22 3.67 6.36
C LEU A 39 -3.43 4.10 7.61
N PRO A 40 -2.41 3.33 8.02
CA PRO A 40 -1.50 3.76 9.06
C PRO A 40 -0.80 5.07 8.64
N GLY A 41 -0.56 5.97 9.59
CA GLY A 41 0.03 7.28 9.31
C GLY A 41 1.41 7.21 8.64
N LYS A 42 2.14 6.11 8.88
CA LYS A 42 3.43 5.79 8.25
C LYS A 42 3.41 4.37 7.70
N PRO A 43 2.93 4.16 6.46
CA PRO A 43 2.79 2.83 5.89
C PRO A 43 4.09 2.03 5.80
N HIS A 44 5.23 2.69 5.60
CA HIS A 44 6.54 2.04 5.49
C HIS A 44 7.05 1.47 6.82
N GLU A 45 6.73 2.10 7.96
CA GLU A 45 7.05 1.55 9.29
C GLU A 45 6.14 0.36 9.59
N TYR A 46 4.85 0.47 9.28
CA TYR A 46 3.87 -0.60 9.50
C TYR A 46 4.12 -1.84 8.63
N ALA A 47 4.42 -1.64 7.33
CA ALA A 47 4.67 -2.71 6.38
C ALA A 47 6.12 -3.23 6.42
N GLY A 48 7.03 -2.53 7.13
CA GLY A 48 8.44 -2.91 7.21
C GLY A 48 8.67 -4.30 7.80
N SER A 49 7.73 -4.82 8.58
CA SER A 49 7.77 -6.16 9.17
C SER A 49 7.09 -7.25 8.33
N TRP A 50 6.38 -6.89 7.26
CA TRP A 50 5.62 -7.86 6.46
C TRP A 50 6.50 -8.85 5.71
N LEU A 51 7.73 -8.43 5.36
CA LEU A 51 8.70 -9.25 4.65
C LEU A 51 9.91 -9.45 5.54
N SER A 52 9.99 -10.61 6.19
CA SER A 52 11.15 -11.00 6.96
C SER A 52 12.30 -11.32 6.01
N SER A 53 13.38 -10.54 6.10
CA SER A 53 14.62 -10.75 5.36
C SER A 53 15.77 -10.87 6.33
N LYS A 54 16.62 -11.89 6.14
CA LYS A 54 17.90 -12.01 6.85
C LYS A 54 18.92 -10.96 6.39
N ARG A 55 18.68 -10.33 5.22
CA ARG A 55 19.55 -9.36 4.56
C ARG A 55 19.09 -7.94 4.84
N GLY A 56 20.04 -7.04 5.07
CA GLY A 56 19.77 -5.63 5.31
C GLY A 56 19.30 -4.88 4.05
N LYS A 57 18.73 -3.68 4.22
CA LYS A 57 18.25 -2.82 3.13
C LYS A 57 19.29 -2.60 2.03
N ARG A 58 20.56 -2.38 2.40
CA ARG A 58 21.66 -2.13 1.46
C ARG A 58 21.98 -3.35 0.59
N GLU A 59 21.96 -4.54 1.18
CA GLU A 59 22.19 -5.79 0.46
C GLU A 59 21.05 -6.11 -0.49
N LEU A 60 19.80 -5.95 -0.03
CA LEU A 60 18.62 -6.11 -0.87
C LEU A 60 18.63 -5.15 -2.07
N LYS A 61 19.06 -3.90 -1.85
CA LYS A 61 19.26 -2.94 -2.93
C LYS A 61 20.30 -3.42 -3.94
N ALA A 62 21.47 -3.83 -3.48
CA ALA A 62 22.55 -4.30 -4.37
C ALA A 62 22.14 -5.54 -5.19
N LEU A 63 21.44 -6.49 -4.57
CA LEU A 63 20.89 -7.66 -5.26
C LEU A 63 19.88 -7.27 -6.33
N SER A 64 18.98 -6.34 -6.00
CA SER A 64 17.96 -5.84 -6.93
C SER A 64 18.59 -5.15 -8.12
N GLU A 65 19.60 -4.30 -7.90
CA GLU A 65 20.33 -3.60 -8.97
C GLU A 65 21.09 -4.59 -9.86
N LYS A 66 21.77 -5.58 -9.29
CA LYS A 66 22.47 -6.62 -10.04
C LYS A 66 21.50 -7.44 -10.91
N SER A 67 20.35 -7.82 -10.37
CA SER A 67 19.33 -8.56 -11.11
C SER A 67 18.69 -7.71 -12.21
N ALA A 68 18.41 -6.44 -11.94
CA ALA A 68 17.85 -5.51 -12.91
C ALA A 68 18.82 -5.25 -14.07
N TYR A 69 20.11 -5.11 -13.78
CA TYR A 69 21.15 -4.98 -14.79
C TYR A 69 21.23 -6.21 -15.70
N ALA A 70 21.27 -7.41 -15.12
CA ALA A 70 21.33 -8.65 -15.90
C ALA A 70 20.12 -8.79 -16.84
N ASP A 71 18.91 -8.51 -16.35
CA ASP A 71 17.70 -8.55 -17.17
C ASP A 71 17.69 -7.45 -18.26
N ALA A 72 18.23 -6.26 -17.96
CA ALA A 72 18.39 -5.22 -18.96
C ALA A 72 19.33 -5.63 -20.10
N VAL A 73 20.48 -6.26 -19.78
CA VAL A 73 21.43 -6.78 -20.77
C VAL A 73 20.78 -7.86 -21.63
N GLU A 74 20.09 -8.82 -21.01
CA GLU A 74 19.37 -9.89 -21.73
C GLU A 74 18.25 -9.35 -22.62
N ARG A 75 17.54 -8.30 -22.18
CA ARG A 75 16.55 -7.61 -23.02
C ARG A 75 17.18 -6.90 -24.21
N ALA A 76 18.35 -6.31 -24.04
CA ALA A 76 19.06 -5.60 -25.11
C ALA A 76 19.62 -6.58 -26.16
N ARG A 77 20.19 -7.71 -25.73
CA ARG A 77 20.61 -8.81 -26.62
C ARG A 77 19.45 -9.36 -27.44
N ARG A 78 18.31 -9.65 -26.81
CA ARG A 78 17.08 -10.10 -27.50
C ARG A 78 16.58 -9.12 -28.55
N ARG A 79 16.86 -7.83 -28.39
CA ARG A 79 16.49 -6.76 -29.31
C ARG A 79 17.57 -6.44 -30.34
N GLY A 80 18.72 -7.12 -30.32
CA GLY A 80 19.86 -6.86 -31.21
C GLY A 80 20.47 -5.47 -31.03
N LEU A 81 20.32 -4.87 -29.85
CA LEU A 81 20.88 -3.54 -29.53
C LEU A 81 22.34 -3.62 -29.07
N ILE A 82 22.77 -4.82 -28.67
CA ILE A 82 24.13 -5.23 -28.29
C ILE A 82 24.29 -6.72 -28.54
#